data_AF-A0A2N2F796-F1
#
_entry.id   AF-A0A2N2F796-F1
#
_cell.length_a   1.000
_cell.length_b   1.000
_cell.length_c   1.000
_cell.angle_alpha   90.00
_cell.angle_beta   90.00
_cell.angle_gamma   90.00
#
_symmetry.space_group_name_H-M   'P 1'
#
loop_
_entity.id
_entity.type
_entity.pdbx_description
1 polymer ?
#
loop_
_entity_poly.entity_id
_entity_poly.type
_entity_poly.pdbx_seq_one_letter_code
_entity_poly.pdbx_strand_id
1 'polypeptide(L)' 'MVKAIVTGAGGKMGGRIISLISEMEDIRVVGAIE' A
#
# COMPACT_ATOMS: atom_id res chain seq x y z
N MET A 1 -2.16 -14.33 -3.55
CA MET A 1 -1.48 -13.23 -2.85
C MET A 1 -0.75 -12.35 -3.86
N VAL A 2 -1.31 -11.19 -4.14
CA VAL A 2 -0.72 -10.15 -5.00
C VAL A 2 0.26 -9.33 -4.16
N LYS A 3 1.45 -9.06 -4.70
CA LYS A 3 2.45 -8.21 -4.06
C LYS A 3 2.40 -6.82 -4.69
N ALA A 4 2.18 -5.79 -3.88
CA ALA A 4 2.07 -4.42 -4.33
C ALA A 4 3.20 -3.55 -3.76
N ILE A 5 3.67 -2.59 -4.55
CA ILE A 5 4.51 -1.48 -4.10
C ILE A 5 3.68 -0.21 -4.23
N VAL A 6 3.67 0.62 -3.19
CA VAL A 6 3.00 1.92 -3.21
C VAL A 6 4.04 3.03 -3.35
N THR A 7 3.93 3.85 -4.39
CA THR A 7 4.74 5.06 -4.61
C THR A 7 4.01 6.30 -4.07
N GLY A 8 4.72 7.38 -3.72
CA GLY A 8 4.12 8.55 -3.05
C GLY A 8 3.50 8.18 -1.70
N ALA A 9 4.10 7.24 -0.97
CA ALA A 9 3.56 6.65 0.25
C ALA A 9 3.38 7.65 1.40
N GLY A 10 4.22 8.69 1.47
CA GLY A 10 4.14 9.79 2.42
C GLY A 10 3.07 10.83 2.06
N GLY A 11 2.52 10.77 0.84
CA GLY A 11 1.43 11.63 0.40
C GLY A 11 0.07 11.25 1.00
N LYS A 12 -0.89 12.18 0.95
CA LYS A 12 -2.27 12.01 1.44
C LYS A 12 -2.94 10.74 0.89
N MET A 13 -2.68 10.38 -0.36
CA MET A 13 -3.28 9.22 -1.00
C MET A 13 -2.49 7.94 -0.76
N GLY A 14 -1.15 7.99 -0.75
CA GLY A 14 -0.31 6.82 -0.51
C GLY A 14 -0.61 6.17 0.84
N GLY A 15 -0.68 6.98 1.91
CA GLY A 15 -1.07 6.48 3.24
C GLY A 15 -2.47 5.87 3.28
N ARG A 16 -3.44 6.45 2.55
CA ARG A 16 -4.81 5.90 2.47
C ARG A 16 -4.85 4.56 1.73
N ILE A 17 -4.08 4.42 0.66
CA ILE A 17 -3.99 3.17 -0.11
C ILE A 17 -3.37 2.07 0.75
N ILE A 18 -2.28 2.36 1.47
CA ILE A 18 -1.65 1.39 2.37
C ILE A 18 -2.63 0.94 3.46
N SER A 19 -3.36 1.88 4.06
CA SER A 19 -4.38 1.58 5.09
C SER A 19 -5.57 0.77 4.57
N LEU A 20 -5.93 0.91 3.29
CA LEU A 20 -6.99 0.09 2.69
C LEU A 20 -6.49 -1.32 2.42
N ILE A 21 -5.27 -1.46 1.90
CA ILE A 21 -4.66 -2.75 1.59
C ILE A 21 -4.39 -3.57 2.87
N SER A 22 -4.10 -2.94 4.01
CA SER A 22 -3.84 -3.67 5.27
C SER A 22 -5.02 -4.49 5.78
N GLU A 23 -6.24 -4.15 5.38
CA GLU A 23 -7.47 -4.88 5.72
C GLU A 23 -7.80 -6.01 4.72
N MET A 24 -7.00 -6.19 3.67
CA MET A 24 -7.22 -7.17 2.61
C MET A 24 -6.35 -8.42 2.81
N GLU A 25 -6.90 -9.61 2.56
CA GLU A 25 -6.16 -10.87 2.68
C GLU A 25 -5.46 -11.29 1.37
N ASP A 26 -5.93 -10.77 0.24
CA ASP A 26 -5.47 -11.16 -1.09
C ASP A 26 -4.30 -10.30 -1.62
N ILE A 27 -4.10 -9.11 -1.05
CA ILE A 27 -3.06 -8.14 -1.43
C ILE A 27 -2.13 -7.86 -0.25
N ARG A 28 -0.82 -7.80 -0.52
CA ARG A 28 0.20 -7.44 0.46
C ARG A 28 1.08 -6.32 -0.06
N VAL A 29 1.20 -5.22 0.70
CA VAL A 29 2.22 -4.20 0.45
C VAL A 29 3.58 -4.77 0.84
N VAL A 30 4.50 -4.86 -0.12
CA VAL A 30 5.86 -5.36 0.08
C VAL A 30 6.92 -4.26 0.00
N GLY A 31 6.51 -3.04 -0.35
CA GLY A 31 7.36 -1.87 -0.41
C GLY A 31 6.55 -0.59 -0.46
N ALA A 32 7.11 0.47 0.09
CA ALA A 32 6.55 1.82 0.05
C ALA A 32 7.70 2.78 -0.26
N ILE A 33 7.54 3.57 -1.32
CA ILE A 33 8.50 4.57 -1.78
C ILE A 33 7.80 5.93 -1.79
N GLU A 34 8.53 6.99 -1.46
CA GLU A 34 8.09 8.36 -1.74
C GLU A 34 8.38 8.71 -3.19
#